data_AF-A0A848L996-F1
#
_entry.id   AF-A0A848L996-F1
#
_cell.length_a   1.000
_cell.length_b   1.000
_cell.length_c   1.000
_cell.angle_alpha   90.00
_cell.angle_beta   90.00
_cell.angle_gamma   90.00
#
_symmetry.space_group_name_H-M   'P 1'
#
loop_
_entity.id
_entity.type
_entity.pdbx_description
1 polymer ?
#
loop_
_entity_poly.entity_id
_entity_poly.type
_entity_poly.pdbx_seq_one_letter_code
_entity_poly.pdbx_strand_id
1 'polypeptide(L)'
;MKLSVAGIVSTYSFADDVKCLLTRSGAVILPYRERLDALSADQVALLRQLNGGSATVGDDAPPSTLELISRLSSLGAVRTTVAAGDRKLYSLNPFRAPSTERPTQAPPSVAPSRFTVVRRCGAAVVAENPMSWCDITFHDSAALSALFGLDDAALDADVVARLRADALWAGHLSEPAVEDAEFRTRSWSPHELWFHRRSTVGNRLRGNAFAHFGPTRWADGRGFEPLPARRDAFPGATVELPRPDLDALRERDITLTAAIEDRRSVRSFDDDNPVSLDQLAELLYRSSRTRSVTTIGPQRAVPEELPSRPYPSGGSLYETEIYLVVRLAAGLDSGLYHYDSLDHVLRRVADYDHPAVADLIAPSAVTLADGRQPQVLLIPAARVGRIMWTYEQMPYAVIMKHVGVLTQTLYLIATSMGLGGVAQGYVDTQAFAAATGNDELVECGVGSFVVGSVRA
;
A
#
# COMPACT_ATOMS: atom_id res chain seq x y z
N MET A 1 5.16 55.74 4.60
CA MET A 1 6.35 55.49 3.75
C MET A 1 6.24 54.06 3.27
N LYS A 2 6.15 53.86 1.95
CA LYS A 2 5.89 52.57 1.28
C LYS A 2 7.06 51.60 1.51
N LEU A 3 6.77 50.35 1.87
CA LEU A 3 7.68 49.22 1.70
C LEU A 3 7.11 48.34 0.58
N SER A 4 7.73 48.44 -0.59
CA SER A 4 7.68 47.41 -1.62
C SER A 4 8.58 46.26 -1.16
N VAL A 5 8.06 45.03 -1.07
CA VAL A 5 8.91 43.84 -0.92
C VAL A 5 9.12 43.27 -2.32
N ALA A 6 10.31 43.47 -2.88
CA ALA A 6 10.68 42.95 -4.19
C ALA A 6 11.10 41.48 -4.05
N GLY A 7 10.44 40.56 -4.76
CA GLY A 7 11.09 39.29 -5.13
C GLY A 7 10.24 38.02 -5.19
N ILE A 8 9.07 37.94 -4.53
CA ILE A 8 8.25 36.71 -4.61
C ILE A 8 7.47 36.70 -5.93
N VAL A 9 7.65 35.64 -6.71
CA VAL A 9 7.00 35.47 -8.01
C VAL A 9 6.26 34.14 -8.04
N SER A 10 5.02 34.16 -8.54
CA SER A 10 4.21 32.95 -8.74
C SER A 10 4.09 32.64 -10.24
N THR A 11 4.52 31.45 -10.62
CA THR A 11 4.35 30.90 -11.97
C THR A 11 3.30 29.79 -11.93
N TYR A 12 2.31 29.89 -12.81
CA TYR A 12 1.19 28.97 -12.90
C TYR A 12 1.30 28.12 -14.16
N SER A 13 0.93 26.85 -14.08
CA SER A 13 0.74 25.96 -15.23
C SER A 13 -0.54 25.15 -15.03
N PHE A 14 -1.17 24.64 -16.09
CA PHE A 14 -2.22 23.64 -15.88
C PHE A 14 -1.66 22.41 -15.17
N ALA A 15 -2.48 21.78 -14.33
CA ALA A 15 -2.16 20.46 -13.77
C ALA A 15 -2.13 19.40 -14.88
N ASP A 16 -1.41 18.30 -14.67
CA ASP A 16 -1.03 17.37 -15.75
C ASP A 16 -2.26 16.71 -16.45
N ASP A 17 -3.39 16.59 -15.75
CA ASP A 17 -4.64 16.03 -16.28
C ASP A 17 -5.62 17.09 -16.81
N VAL A 18 -5.25 18.37 -16.74
CA VAL A 18 -6.12 19.50 -17.07
C VAL A 18 -5.87 19.99 -18.48
N LYS A 19 -6.98 20.26 -19.20
CA LYS A 19 -6.95 20.82 -20.55
C LYS A 19 -7.86 22.03 -20.64
N CYS A 20 -7.37 23.13 -21.21
CA CYS A 20 -8.19 24.29 -21.51
C CYS A 20 -8.48 24.36 -23.02
N LEU A 21 -9.74 24.19 -23.37
CA LEU A 21 -10.22 24.33 -24.75
C LEU A 21 -10.73 25.75 -24.96
N LEU A 22 -9.98 26.54 -25.73
CA LEU A 22 -10.42 27.87 -26.15
C LEU A 22 -11.45 27.74 -27.29
N THR A 23 -12.54 28.52 -27.18
CA THR A 23 -13.62 28.57 -28.17
C THR A 23 -13.83 29.99 -28.65
N ARG A 24 -14.72 30.20 -29.63
CA ARG A 24 -15.06 31.55 -30.13
C ARG A 24 -15.74 32.43 -29.08
N SER A 25 -16.41 31.85 -28.09
CA SER A 25 -17.23 32.56 -27.09
C SER A 25 -16.68 32.49 -25.67
N GLY A 26 -15.53 31.86 -25.44
CA GLY A 26 -15.01 31.60 -24.10
C GLY A 26 -14.02 30.44 -24.04
N ALA A 27 -13.92 29.77 -22.90
CA ALA A 27 -13.09 28.59 -22.71
C ALA A 27 -13.80 27.49 -21.90
N VAL A 28 -13.34 26.25 -22.04
CA VAL A 28 -13.80 25.12 -21.21
C VAL A 28 -12.61 24.45 -20.54
N ILE A 29 -12.65 24.30 -19.22
CA ILE A 29 -11.62 23.62 -18.44
C ILE A 29 -12.05 22.18 -18.18
N LEU A 30 -11.32 21.21 -18.73
CA LEU A 30 -11.50 19.78 -18.53
C LEU A 30 -10.48 19.25 -17.52
N PRO A 31 -10.82 18.22 -16.71
CA PRO A 31 -12.05 17.43 -16.73
C PRO A 31 -13.24 18.07 -15.97
N TYR A 32 -13.07 19.25 -15.38
CA TYR A 32 -14.07 19.92 -14.54
C TYR A 32 -15.36 20.30 -15.26
N ARG A 33 -15.32 20.38 -16.60
CA ARG A 33 -16.42 20.90 -17.44
C ARG A 33 -16.82 22.33 -17.08
N GLU A 34 -15.89 23.08 -16.50
CA GLU A 34 -16.09 24.47 -16.14
C GLU A 34 -16.11 25.33 -17.41
N ARG A 35 -17.19 26.10 -17.60
CA ARG A 35 -17.30 27.06 -18.70
C ARG A 35 -16.90 28.45 -18.23
N LEU A 36 -15.98 29.05 -18.97
CA LEU A 36 -15.53 30.42 -18.80
C LEU A 36 -16.10 31.24 -19.96
N ASP A 37 -17.24 31.88 -19.75
CA ASP A 37 -17.88 32.77 -20.73
C ASP A 37 -17.48 34.24 -20.46
N ALA A 38 -17.66 35.12 -21.45
CA ALA A 38 -17.41 36.58 -21.34
C ALA A 38 -15.99 36.98 -20.86
N LEU A 39 -14.96 36.25 -21.31
CA LEU A 39 -13.57 36.50 -20.95
C LEU A 39 -13.04 37.84 -21.47
N SER A 40 -12.30 38.56 -20.63
CA SER A 40 -11.55 39.76 -21.05
C SER A 40 -10.38 39.41 -21.97
N ALA A 41 -9.81 40.40 -22.66
CA ALA A 41 -8.62 40.21 -23.49
C ALA A 41 -7.43 39.66 -22.67
N ASP A 42 -7.23 40.19 -21.45
CA ASP A 42 -6.17 39.76 -20.53
C ASP A 42 -6.37 38.31 -20.07
N GLN A 43 -7.61 37.90 -19.80
CA GLN A 43 -7.95 36.54 -19.43
C GLN A 43 -7.72 35.55 -20.58
N VAL A 44 -8.08 35.92 -21.82
CA VAL A 44 -7.80 35.10 -23.00
C VAL A 44 -6.28 34.98 -23.22
N ALA A 45 -5.53 36.06 -23.04
CA ALA A 45 -4.06 36.04 -23.15
C ALA A 45 -3.43 35.11 -22.10
N LEU A 46 -3.88 35.18 -20.85
CA LEU A 46 -3.44 34.29 -19.78
C LEU A 46 -3.70 32.81 -20.11
N LEU A 47 -4.93 32.46 -20.53
CA LEU A 47 -5.26 31.07 -20.89
C LEU A 47 -4.41 30.55 -22.06
N ARG A 48 -4.08 31.41 -23.04
CA ARG A 48 -3.15 31.04 -24.12
C ARG A 48 -1.74 30.77 -23.61
N GLN A 49 -1.23 31.60 -22.69
CA GLN A 49 0.07 31.38 -22.07
C GLN A 49 0.10 30.07 -21.26
N LEU A 50 -0.93 29.82 -20.46
CA LEU A 50 -1.06 28.56 -19.70
C LEU A 50 -1.14 27.34 -20.61
N ASN A 51 -1.88 27.41 -21.73
CA ASN A 51 -1.89 26.36 -22.75
C ASN A 51 -0.53 26.17 -23.44
N GLY A 52 0.29 27.23 -23.51
CA GLY A 52 1.65 27.18 -24.01
C GLY A 52 2.67 26.62 -23.00
N GLY A 53 2.27 26.41 -21.74
CA GLY A 53 3.08 25.75 -20.71
C GLY A 53 2.92 26.40 -19.34
N SER A 54 3.24 27.69 -19.21
CA SER A 54 3.14 28.40 -17.94
C SER A 54 3.01 29.91 -18.11
N ALA A 55 2.42 30.58 -17.13
CA ALA A 55 2.31 32.03 -17.06
C ALA A 55 2.79 32.53 -15.69
N THR A 56 3.65 33.55 -15.70
CA THR A 56 4.07 34.25 -14.48
C THR A 56 3.12 35.40 -14.21
N VAL A 57 2.55 35.45 -13.01
CA VAL A 57 1.60 36.47 -12.60
C VAL A 57 2.13 37.13 -11.32
N GLY A 58 2.47 38.41 -11.42
CA GLY A 58 2.86 39.25 -10.29
C GLY A 58 1.65 39.79 -9.53
N ASP A 59 1.90 40.32 -8.34
CA ASP A 59 0.85 40.91 -7.48
C ASP A 59 0.25 42.19 -8.08
N ASP A 60 0.92 42.81 -9.05
CA ASP A 60 0.51 44.00 -9.80
C ASP A 60 -0.25 43.69 -11.10
N ALA A 61 -0.54 42.40 -11.37
CA ALA A 61 -1.30 41.98 -12.54
C ALA A 61 -2.73 42.57 -12.56
N PRO A 62 -3.35 42.71 -13.75
CA PRO A 62 -4.71 43.22 -13.87
C PRO A 62 -5.71 42.45 -12.98
N PRO A 63 -6.71 43.11 -12.36
CA PRO A 63 -7.68 42.43 -11.49
C PRO A 63 -8.38 41.24 -12.17
N SER A 64 -8.69 41.34 -13.46
CA SER A 64 -9.31 40.25 -14.22
C SER A 64 -8.41 39.02 -14.39
N THR A 65 -7.08 39.22 -14.42
CA THR A 65 -6.08 38.14 -14.45
C THR A 65 -6.01 37.45 -13.10
N LEU A 66 -5.97 38.22 -12.00
CA LEU A 66 -5.96 37.69 -10.63
C LEU A 66 -7.25 36.92 -10.31
N GLU A 67 -8.40 37.44 -10.74
CA GLU A 67 -9.70 36.77 -10.61
C GLU A 67 -9.72 35.43 -11.33
N LEU A 68 -9.22 35.37 -12.57
CA LEU A 68 -9.15 34.12 -13.33
C LEU A 68 -8.20 33.11 -12.70
N ILE A 69 -7.01 33.54 -12.24
CA ILE A 69 -6.09 32.64 -11.51
C ILE A 69 -6.76 32.11 -10.25
N SER A 70 -7.41 32.96 -9.46
CA SER A 70 -8.13 32.54 -8.24
C SER A 70 -9.17 31.48 -8.58
N ARG A 71 -9.98 31.68 -9.63
CA ARG A 71 -10.98 30.72 -10.10
C ARG A 71 -10.37 29.40 -10.56
N LEU A 72 -9.25 29.44 -11.28
CA LEU A 72 -8.55 28.21 -11.71
C LEU A 72 -7.93 27.47 -10.52
N SER A 73 -7.38 28.20 -9.55
CA SER A 73 -6.83 27.65 -8.31
C SER A 73 -7.92 27.02 -7.42
N SER A 74 -9.10 27.63 -7.31
CA SER A 74 -10.23 27.08 -6.54
C SER A 74 -10.80 25.80 -7.16
N LEU A 75 -10.57 25.56 -8.46
CA LEU A 75 -10.89 24.29 -9.12
C LEU A 75 -9.83 23.21 -8.88
N GLY A 76 -8.63 23.59 -8.41
CA GLY A 76 -7.45 22.73 -8.46
C GLY A 76 -6.95 22.50 -9.89
N ALA A 77 -7.20 23.44 -10.80
CA ALA A 77 -6.88 23.31 -12.21
C ALA A 77 -5.42 23.69 -12.55
N VAL A 78 -4.76 24.43 -11.67
CA VAL A 78 -3.42 24.96 -11.90
C VAL A 78 -2.43 24.56 -10.82
N ARG A 79 -1.24 24.13 -11.24
CA ARG A 79 -0.04 24.04 -10.41
C ARG A 79 0.48 25.45 -10.17
N THR A 80 0.85 25.75 -8.93
CA THR A 80 1.46 27.05 -8.57
C THR A 80 2.90 26.80 -8.15
N THR A 81 3.86 27.47 -8.77
CA THR A 81 5.27 27.45 -8.40
C THR A 81 5.65 28.80 -7.82
N VAL A 82 6.25 28.79 -6.63
CA VAL A 82 6.70 30.00 -5.94
C VAL A 82 8.22 30.10 -6.02
N ALA A 83 8.71 31.27 -6.39
CA ALA A 83 10.13 31.60 -6.47
C ALA A 83 10.41 32.91 -5.73
N ALA A 84 11.64 33.08 -5.26
CA ALA A 84 12.19 34.35 -4.76
C ALA A 84 13.33 34.78 -5.69
N GLY A 85 13.10 35.80 -6.52
CA GLY A 85 13.96 36.09 -7.67
C GLY A 85 14.01 34.89 -8.62
N ASP A 86 15.22 34.47 -9.00
CA ASP A 86 15.44 33.29 -9.85
C ASP A 86 15.43 31.95 -9.06
N ARG A 87 15.36 32.02 -7.72
CA ARG A 87 15.39 30.85 -6.85
C ARG A 87 14.01 30.23 -6.74
N LYS A 88 13.79 29.12 -7.45
CA LYS A 88 12.55 28.33 -7.36
C LYS A 88 12.51 27.57 -6.03
N LEU A 89 11.44 27.76 -5.25
CA LEU A 89 11.37 27.27 -3.87
C LEU A 89 10.50 26.01 -3.76
N TYR A 90 9.22 26.12 -4.12
CA TYR A 90 8.27 25.01 -4.03
C TYR A 90 7.16 25.12 -5.08
N SER A 91 6.46 24.01 -5.32
CA SER A 91 5.26 23.96 -6.15
C SER A 91 4.11 23.27 -5.43
N LEU A 92 2.91 23.85 -5.51
CA LEU A 92 1.65 23.22 -5.12
C LEU A 92 1.08 22.44 -6.31
N ASN A 93 0.89 21.14 -6.16
CA ASN A 93 0.43 20.23 -7.21
C ASN A 93 -0.97 19.70 -6.87
N PRO A 94 -2.05 20.33 -7.35
CA PRO A 94 -3.41 19.90 -7.03
C PRO A 94 -3.70 18.52 -7.61
N PHE A 95 -4.39 17.71 -6.82
CA PHE A 95 -5.09 16.52 -7.29
C PHE A 95 -6.60 16.58 -6.96
N ARG A 96 -7.06 17.66 -6.33
CA ARG A 96 -8.50 18.01 -6.19
C ARG A 96 -8.65 19.50 -5.90
N ALA A 97 -9.88 19.98 -5.91
CA ALA A 97 -10.20 21.34 -5.50
C ALA A 97 -9.89 21.54 -4.00
N PRO A 98 -9.36 22.71 -3.61
CA PRO A 98 -9.25 23.12 -2.21
C PRO A 98 -10.62 23.18 -1.54
N SER A 99 -10.68 22.86 -0.24
CA SER A 99 -11.91 22.92 0.56
C SER A 99 -12.21 24.29 1.15
N THR A 100 -11.23 25.18 1.14
CA THR A 100 -11.29 26.53 1.72
C THR A 100 -10.59 27.52 0.80
N GLU A 101 -10.88 28.81 1.00
CA GLU A 101 -10.07 29.86 0.39
C GLU A 101 -8.66 29.90 0.98
N ARG A 102 -7.74 30.48 0.21
CA ARG A 102 -6.35 30.63 0.62
C ARG A 102 -6.25 31.65 1.75
N PRO A 103 -5.70 31.29 2.92
CA PRO A 103 -5.52 32.23 4.01
C PRO A 103 -4.46 33.26 3.64
N THR A 104 -4.63 34.49 4.13
CA THR A 104 -3.64 35.56 3.94
C THR A 104 -2.36 35.31 4.74
N GLN A 105 -2.49 34.70 5.92
CA GLN A 105 -1.39 34.33 6.79
C GLN A 105 -1.75 33.06 7.57
N ALA A 106 -0.74 32.22 7.85
CA ALA A 106 -0.90 31.10 8.77
C ALA A 106 -0.76 31.57 10.24
N PRO A 107 -1.64 31.12 11.17
CA PRO A 107 -1.46 31.39 12.59
C PRO A 107 -0.09 30.89 13.10
N PRO A 108 0.52 31.53 14.11
CA PRO A 108 1.76 31.03 14.71
C PRO A 108 1.63 29.65 15.35
N SER A 109 0.42 29.27 15.77
CA SER A 109 0.09 28.01 16.45
C SER A 109 0.10 26.78 15.55
N VAL A 110 -0.01 26.94 14.23
CA VAL A 110 -0.03 25.78 13.32
C VAL A 110 1.36 25.16 13.19
N ALA A 111 1.39 23.83 13.11
CA ALA A 111 2.60 23.04 12.92
C ALA A 111 2.41 22.07 11.73
N PRO A 112 3.49 21.45 11.22
CA PRO A 112 3.36 20.37 10.24
C PRO A 112 2.37 19.32 10.70
N SER A 113 1.41 18.98 9.83
CA SER A 113 0.47 17.90 10.08
C SER A 113 1.24 16.60 10.30
N ARG A 114 0.83 15.80 11.30
CA ARG A 114 1.45 14.50 11.57
C ARG A 114 1.26 13.51 10.39
N PHE A 115 0.30 13.79 9.52
CA PHE A 115 0.01 13.02 8.32
C PHE A 115 0.82 13.46 7.09
N THR A 116 1.64 14.51 7.20
CA THR A 116 2.53 14.91 6.12
C THR A 116 3.74 13.98 6.05
N VAL A 117 3.88 13.28 4.93
CA VAL A 117 4.99 12.37 4.63
C VAL A 117 5.85 12.99 3.53
N VAL A 118 7.14 13.17 3.81
CA VAL A 118 8.13 13.65 2.83
C VAL A 118 8.87 12.48 2.24
N ARG A 119 8.94 12.41 0.91
CA ARG A 119 9.70 11.38 0.21
C ARG A 119 10.35 11.92 -1.05
N ARG A 120 11.33 11.19 -1.55
CA ARG A 120 11.92 11.41 -2.86
C ARG A 120 10.98 10.89 -3.96
N CYS A 121 10.87 11.64 -5.06
CA CYS A 121 10.18 11.26 -6.27
C CYS A 121 11.05 11.63 -7.49
N GLY A 122 11.87 10.68 -7.98
CA GLY A 122 12.89 10.99 -8.99
C GLY A 122 13.96 11.93 -8.42
N ALA A 123 14.15 13.09 -9.05
CA ALA A 123 15.03 14.15 -8.54
C ALA A 123 14.33 15.11 -7.56
N ALA A 124 13.00 15.05 -7.45
CA ALA A 124 12.22 15.96 -6.64
C ALA A 124 12.02 15.44 -5.20
N VAL A 125 11.80 16.36 -4.26
CA VAL A 125 11.33 16.06 -2.91
C VAL A 125 9.87 16.46 -2.81
N VAL A 126 9.00 15.52 -2.42
CA VAL A 126 7.56 15.73 -2.38
C VAL A 126 7.04 15.47 -0.98
N ALA A 127 6.32 16.44 -0.42
CA ALA A 127 5.47 16.24 0.74
C ALA A 127 4.07 15.86 0.27
N GLU A 128 3.58 14.74 0.79
CA GLU A 128 2.22 14.25 0.59
C GLU A 128 1.46 14.31 1.91
N ASN A 129 0.17 14.65 1.87
CA ASN A 129 -0.71 14.44 3.01
C ASN A 129 -1.99 13.72 2.53
N PRO A 130 -2.37 12.58 3.13
CA PRO A 130 -3.59 11.84 2.79
C PRO A 130 -4.90 12.64 2.87
N MET A 131 -4.91 13.75 3.62
CA MET A 131 -6.03 14.66 3.81
C MET A 131 -5.91 15.96 3.00
N SER A 132 -4.76 16.24 2.37
CA SER A 132 -4.56 17.44 1.54
C SER A 132 -5.39 17.42 0.25
N TRP A 133 -5.41 18.55 -0.46
CA TRP A 133 -5.92 18.63 -1.83
C TRP A 133 -4.81 18.75 -2.89
N CYS A 134 -3.57 18.99 -2.46
CA CYS A 134 -2.39 19.07 -3.30
C CYS A 134 -1.16 18.51 -2.60
N ASP A 135 -0.21 18.02 -3.39
CA ASP A 135 1.14 17.70 -2.90
C ASP A 135 2.06 18.92 -3.04
N ILE A 136 3.02 19.07 -2.13
CA ILE A 136 4.04 20.13 -2.22
C ILE A 136 5.33 19.53 -2.75
N THR A 137 5.80 19.99 -3.89
CA THR A 137 7.16 19.68 -4.37
C THR A 137 8.12 20.75 -3.91
N PHE A 138 9.19 20.37 -3.23
CA PHE A 138 10.29 21.26 -2.86
C PHE A 138 11.38 21.21 -3.93
N HIS A 139 11.79 22.40 -4.38
CA HIS A 139 12.92 22.61 -5.29
C HIS A 139 14.13 23.18 -4.56
N ASP A 140 13.92 23.61 -3.31
CA ASP A 140 14.93 24.22 -2.47
C ASP A 140 14.88 23.64 -1.04
N SER A 141 16.04 23.30 -0.48
CA SER A 141 16.13 22.69 0.85
C SER A 141 15.75 23.65 1.97
N ALA A 142 15.98 24.96 1.82
CA ALA A 142 15.59 25.95 2.84
C ALA A 142 14.06 26.07 2.94
N ALA A 143 13.34 25.92 1.82
CA ALA A 143 11.87 25.88 1.86
C ALA A 143 11.36 24.63 2.57
N LEU A 144 12.01 23.48 2.39
CA LEU A 144 11.69 22.27 3.14
C LEU A 144 11.97 22.46 4.63
N SER A 145 13.16 22.95 4.99
CA SER A 145 13.56 23.20 6.38
C SER A 145 12.61 24.18 7.08
N ALA A 146 12.22 25.26 6.39
CA ALA A 146 11.32 26.26 6.91
C ALA A 146 9.88 25.74 7.13
N LEU A 147 9.39 24.83 6.28
CA LEU A 147 8.08 24.22 6.50
C LEU A 147 8.05 23.45 7.83
N PHE A 148 9.12 22.71 8.12
CA PHE A 148 9.21 21.85 9.30
C PHE A 148 9.80 22.54 10.53
N GLY A 149 10.12 23.83 10.45
CA GLY A 149 10.72 24.60 11.55
C GLY A 149 12.09 24.05 11.99
N LEU A 150 12.86 23.48 11.05
CA LEU A 150 14.19 22.93 11.32
C LEU A 150 15.28 24.00 11.20
N ASP A 151 15.14 24.91 10.24
CA ASP A 151 16.02 26.07 10.05
C ASP A 151 15.34 27.10 9.12
N ASP A 152 15.01 28.27 9.68
CA ASP A 152 14.33 29.35 8.97
C ASP A 152 15.31 30.46 8.55
N ALA A 153 16.60 30.38 8.94
CA ALA A 153 17.56 31.48 8.78
C ALA A 153 17.98 31.74 7.32
N ALA A 154 17.64 30.82 6.41
CA ALA A 154 18.05 30.86 5.01
C ALA A 154 17.00 31.46 4.04
N LEU A 155 15.83 31.88 4.55
CA LEU A 155 14.76 32.51 3.77
C LEU A 155 14.27 33.79 4.43
N ASP A 156 13.87 34.77 3.60
CA ASP A 156 13.26 36.00 4.10
C ASP A 156 11.92 35.71 4.81
N ALA A 157 11.61 36.51 5.84
CA ALA A 157 10.41 36.32 6.66
C ALA A 157 9.11 36.31 5.83
N ASP A 158 9.01 37.12 4.78
CA ASP A 158 7.84 37.15 3.90
C ASP A 158 7.71 35.89 3.05
N VAL A 159 8.83 35.29 2.63
CA VAL A 159 8.85 33.99 1.93
C VAL A 159 8.38 32.88 2.87
N VAL A 160 8.86 32.89 4.11
CA VAL A 160 8.43 31.92 5.14
C VAL A 160 6.94 32.09 5.43
N ALA A 161 6.45 33.32 5.60
CA ALA A 161 5.04 33.61 5.83
C ALA A 161 4.16 33.12 4.66
N ARG A 162 4.59 33.36 3.43
CA ARG A 162 3.95 32.88 2.20
C ARG A 162 3.90 31.36 2.14
N LEU A 163 5.02 30.68 2.39
CA LEU A 163 5.10 29.22 2.42
C LEU A 163 4.16 28.64 3.47
N ARG A 164 4.14 29.19 4.69
CA ARG A 164 3.26 28.70 5.76
C ARG A 164 1.79 28.88 5.42
N ALA A 165 1.39 30.02 4.83
CA ALA A 165 0.02 30.24 4.37
C ALA A 165 -0.39 29.22 3.30
N ASP A 166 0.50 28.95 2.33
CA ASP A 166 0.28 27.97 1.26
C ASP A 166 0.20 26.54 1.81
N ALA A 167 1.06 26.19 2.76
CA ALA A 167 1.08 24.86 3.36
C ALA A 167 -0.12 24.61 4.29
N LEU A 168 -0.57 25.62 5.03
CA LEU A 168 -1.83 25.56 5.77
C LEU A 168 -3.02 25.35 4.83
N TRP A 169 -3.08 26.14 3.75
CA TRP A 169 -4.12 26.00 2.74
C TRP A 169 -4.12 24.62 2.12
N ALA A 170 -2.93 24.11 1.76
CA ALA A 170 -2.72 22.79 1.19
C ALA A 170 -3.10 21.64 2.15
N GLY A 171 -3.23 21.90 3.45
CA GLY A 171 -3.48 20.89 4.48
C GLY A 171 -2.22 20.18 4.96
N HIS A 172 -1.04 20.80 4.78
CA HIS A 172 0.26 20.33 5.29
C HIS A 172 0.64 20.96 6.62
N LEU A 173 0.02 22.09 6.99
CA LEU A 173 0.02 22.60 8.36
C LEU A 173 -1.36 22.42 8.97
N SER A 174 -1.41 22.14 10.26
CA SER A 174 -2.64 22.01 11.03
C SER A 174 -2.43 22.56 12.45
N GLU A 175 -3.52 22.94 13.10
CA GLU A 175 -3.50 23.17 14.55
C GLU A 175 -3.25 21.81 15.25
N PRO A 176 -2.18 21.66 16.05
CA PRO A 176 -1.84 20.36 16.65
C PRO A 176 -3.00 19.71 17.42
N ALA A 177 -3.76 20.53 18.14
CA ALA A 177 -4.92 20.07 18.91
C ALA A 177 -5.99 19.40 18.03
N VAL A 178 -6.15 19.79 16.76
CA VAL A 178 -7.21 19.24 15.89
C VAL A 178 -6.96 17.78 15.56
N GLU A 179 -5.71 17.42 15.25
CA GLU A 179 -5.37 16.05 14.84
C GLU A 179 -5.39 15.06 16.01
N ASP A 180 -5.16 15.55 17.24
CA ASP A 180 -5.10 14.75 18.46
C ASP A 180 -6.38 14.81 19.34
N ALA A 181 -7.27 15.79 19.12
CA ALA A 181 -8.50 15.93 19.92
C ALA A 181 -9.65 15.04 19.43
N GLU A 182 -9.74 14.76 18.13
CA GLU A 182 -10.85 13.99 17.56
C GLU A 182 -10.48 12.53 17.31
N PHE A 183 -11.34 11.59 17.71
CA PHE A 183 -11.07 10.16 17.49
C PHE A 183 -10.84 9.82 16.01
N ARG A 184 -11.58 10.45 15.09
CA ARG A 184 -11.48 10.18 13.64
C ARG A 184 -10.11 10.49 13.03
N THR A 185 -9.34 11.40 13.62
CA THR A 185 -7.96 11.69 13.20
C THR A 185 -6.99 10.95 14.09
N ARG A 186 -7.20 10.93 15.41
CA ARG A 186 -6.31 10.28 16.39
C ARG A 186 -6.16 8.77 16.17
N SER A 187 -7.23 8.09 15.74
CA SER A 187 -7.23 6.63 15.56
C SER A 187 -6.36 6.13 14.40
N TRP A 188 -5.91 7.03 13.52
CA TRP A 188 -5.04 6.68 12.40
C TRP A 188 -3.60 7.00 12.73
N SER A 189 -2.68 6.08 12.45
CA SER A 189 -1.27 6.46 12.31
C SER A 189 -1.00 7.05 10.92
N PRO A 190 0.10 7.80 10.74
CA PRO A 190 0.45 8.38 9.43
C PRO A 190 0.62 7.34 8.32
N HIS A 191 1.30 6.22 8.61
CA HIS A 191 1.57 5.20 7.61
C HIS A 191 0.31 4.42 7.19
N GLU A 192 -0.63 4.18 8.10
CA GLU A 192 -1.90 3.50 7.79
C GLU A 192 -2.77 4.35 6.87
N LEU A 193 -2.96 5.64 7.19
CA LEU A 193 -3.79 6.52 6.38
C LEU A 193 -3.14 6.81 5.02
N TRP A 194 -1.81 6.95 4.99
CA TRP A 194 -1.04 7.09 3.75
C TRP A 194 -1.16 5.85 2.87
N PHE A 195 -0.96 4.66 3.42
CA PHE A 195 -1.16 3.41 2.72
C PHE A 195 -2.59 3.28 2.19
N HIS A 196 -3.61 3.51 3.04
CA HIS A 196 -5.01 3.48 2.64
C HIS A 196 -5.29 4.39 1.43
N ARG A 197 -4.83 5.63 1.46
CA ARG A 197 -5.06 6.57 0.34
C ARG A 197 -4.27 6.21 -0.92
N ARG A 198 -3.08 5.62 -0.80
CA ARG A 198 -2.26 5.21 -1.95
C ARG A 198 -2.72 3.90 -2.58
N SER A 199 -3.28 3.00 -1.80
CA SER A 199 -3.72 1.68 -2.26
C SER A 199 -5.19 1.61 -2.65
N THR A 200 -5.91 2.75 -2.70
CA THR A 200 -7.33 2.81 -3.03
C THR A 200 -7.60 3.80 -4.17
N VAL A 201 -8.72 3.58 -4.87
CA VAL A 201 -9.20 4.52 -5.86
C VAL A 201 -9.76 5.76 -5.16
N GLY A 202 -9.32 6.95 -5.58
CA GLY A 202 -9.74 8.20 -4.98
C GLY A 202 -9.26 9.43 -5.75
N ASN A 203 -9.27 10.59 -5.09
CA ASN A 203 -8.95 11.88 -5.72
C ASN A 203 -7.56 11.96 -6.37
N ARG A 204 -6.60 11.11 -5.97
CA ARG A 204 -5.27 11.06 -6.60
C ARG A 204 -5.27 10.33 -7.95
N LEU A 205 -6.34 9.61 -8.28
CA LEU A 205 -6.53 8.95 -9.56
C LEU A 205 -7.46 9.81 -10.46
N ARG A 206 -6.93 10.89 -11.05
CA ARG A 206 -7.65 11.71 -12.07
C ARG A 206 -7.08 11.54 -13.48
N GLY A 207 -7.93 11.75 -14.49
CA GLY A 207 -7.56 11.64 -15.92
C GLY A 207 -7.36 10.19 -16.37
N ASN A 208 -6.22 9.90 -17.03
CA ASN A 208 -5.81 8.55 -17.46
C ASN A 208 -5.35 7.68 -16.26
N ALA A 209 -6.05 7.78 -15.13
CA ALA A 209 -5.55 7.42 -13.81
C ALA A 209 -5.32 5.92 -13.57
N PHE A 210 -5.93 5.07 -14.40
CA PHE A 210 -5.66 3.64 -14.37
C PHE A 210 -4.32 3.28 -15.03
N ALA A 211 -3.64 4.23 -15.68
CA ALA A 211 -2.33 3.99 -16.30
C ALA A 211 -1.27 3.52 -15.29
N HIS A 212 -1.41 3.86 -14.00
CA HIS A 212 -0.49 3.48 -12.92
C HIS A 212 -1.20 2.80 -11.75
N PHE A 213 -2.40 2.24 -11.95
CA PHE A 213 -3.16 1.60 -10.87
C PHE A 213 -3.77 0.28 -11.34
N GLY A 214 -3.54 -0.78 -10.58
CA GLY A 214 -4.03 -2.12 -10.94
C GLY A 214 -3.04 -2.84 -11.86
N PRO A 215 -3.51 -3.78 -12.73
CA PRO A 215 -2.65 -4.67 -13.50
C PRO A 215 -2.01 -3.99 -14.72
N THR A 216 -1.15 -3.01 -14.49
CA THR A 216 -0.50 -2.19 -15.53
C THR A 216 0.62 -2.91 -16.26
N ARG A 217 1.14 -4.00 -15.69
CA ARG A 217 2.32 -4.74 -16.20
C ARG A 217 3.51 -3.82 -16.45
N TRP A 218 3.73 -2.87 -15.56
CA TRP A 218 4.74 -1.81 -15.70
C TRP A 218 6.16 -2.33 -15.95
N ALA A 219 6.47 -3.53 -15.46
CA ALA A 219 7.77 -4.17 -15.58
C ALA A 219 8.00 -4.83 -16.96
N ASP A 220 6.93 -5.06 -17.74
CA ASP A 220 7.02 -5.71 -19.04
C ASP A 220 7.81 -4.86 -20.04
N GLY A 221 8.75 -5.49 -20.74
CA GLY A 221 9.67 -4.81 -21.66
C GLY A 221 10.75 -3.92 -21.01
N ARG A 222 10.88 -3.93 -19.67
CA ARG A 222 11.88 -3.13 -18.94
C ARG A 222 13.08 -3.93 -18.40
N GLY A 223 13.25 -5.17 -18.86
CA GLY A 223 14.32 -6.07 -18.42
C GLY A 223 14.06 -6.79 -17.10
N PHE A 224 12.81 -6.77 -16.62
CA PHE A 224 12.35 -7.55 -15.47
C PHE A 224 11.43 -8.68 -15.95
N GLU A 225 11.86 -9.92 -15.75
CA GLU A 225 11.04 -11.10 -16.09
C GLU A 225 10.03 -11.42 -14.98
N PRO A 226 8.85 -11.97 -15.30
CA PRO A 226 7.93 -12.47 -14.30
C PRO A 226 8.56 -13.65 -13.53
N LEU A 227 8.09 -13.89 -12.30
CA LEU A 227 8.52 -15.04 -11.50
C LEU A 227 7.75 -16.31 -11.89
N PRO A 228 8.33 -17.52 -11.82
CA PRO A 228 7.63 -18.79 -12.05
C PRO A 228 6.59 -19.09 -10.96
N ALA A 229 5.59 -19.92 -11.28
CA ALA A 229 4.52 -20.33 -10.36
C ALA A 229 5.04 -21.13 -9.18
N ARG A 230 6.01 -22.00 -9.46
CA ARG A 230 6.73 -22.75 -8.44
C ARG A 230 7.90 -21.91 -7.92
N ARG A 231 8.06 -21.85 -6.61
CA ARG A 231 9.27 -21.37 -5.94
C ARG A 231 10.40 -22.40 -6.08
N ASP A 232 11.64 -21.95 -6.12
CA ASP A 232 12.81 -22.84 -6.05
C ASP A 232 12.78 -23.67 -4.77
N ALA A 233 13.03 -24.96 -4.89
CA ALA A 233 12.97 -25.89 -3.78
C ALA A 233 14.07 -25.59 -2.75
N PHE A 234 13.70 -25.61 -1.46
CA PHE A 234 14.71 -25.68 -0.40
C PHE A 234 15.48 -27.00 -0.48
N PRO A 235 16.80 -27.00 -0.17
CA PRO A 235 17.64 -28.18 -0.31
C PRO A 235 17.48 -29.20 0.83
N GLY A 236 16.72 -28.87 1.88
CA GLY A 236 16.52 -29.75 3.03
C GLY A 236 15.66 -30.98 2.71
N ALA A 237 15.59 -31.91 3.67
CA ALA A 237 14.87 -33.16 3.53
C ALA A 237 13.40 -32.95 3.12
N THR A 238 12.92 -33.81 2.22
CA THR A 238 11.53 -33.83 1.74
C THR A 238 10.72 -34.82 2.57
N VAL A 239 9.55 -34.39 3.02
CA VAL A 239 8.53 -35.24 3.66
C VAL A 239 7.33 -35.31 2.72
N GLU A 240 7.03 -36.51 2.24
CA GLU A 240 5.85 -36.79 1.42
C GLU A 240 4.57 -36.65 2.25
N LEU A 241 3.55 -36.02 1.67
CA LEU A 241 2.26 -35.82 2.34
C LEU A 241 1.18 -36.73 1.72
N PRO A 242 0.40 -37.46 2.54
CA PRO A 242 -0.72 -38.24 2.03
C PRO A 242 -1.80 -37.34 1.45
N ARG A 243 -2.38 -37.77 0.32
CA ARG A 243 -3.46 -37.03 -0.36
C ARG A 243 -4.82 -37.55 0.10
N PRO A 244 -5.73 -36.68 0.58
CA PRO A 244 -7.07 -37.10 0.95
C PRO A 244 -7.90 -37.48 -0.29
N ASP A 245 -8.87 -38.37 -0.10
CA ASP A 245 -9.87 -38.68 -1.13
C ASP A 245 -10.91 -37.55 -1.21
N LEU A 246 -10.74 -36.65 -2.19
CA LEU A 246 -11.64 -35.53 -2.38
C LEU A 246 -13.05 -35.93 -2.84
N ASP A 247 -13.21 -37.08 -3.51
CA ASP A 247 -14.53 -37.52 -3.95
C ASP A 247 -15.33 -38.07 -2.77
N ALA A 248 -14.68 -38.84 -1.88
CA ALA A 248 -15.29 -39.22 -0.61
C ALA A 248 -15.61 -38.01 0.28
N LEU A 249 -14.73 -37.00 0.35
CA LEU A 249 -14.98 -35.78 1.12
C LEU A 249 -16.16 -34.97 0.55
N ARG A 250 -16.32 -34.88 -0.77
CA ARG A 250 -17.49 -34.19 -1.36
C ARG A 250 -18.83 -34.78 -0.92
N GLU A 251 -18.86 -36.06 -0.58
CA GLU A 251 -20.06 -36.75 -0.10
C GLU A 251 -20.24 -36.68 1.42
N ARG A 252 -19.13 -36.69 2.19
CA ARG A 252 -19.16 -36.96 3.64
C ARG A 252 -18.72 -35.79 4.52
N ASP A 253 -18.06 -34.79 3.96
CA ASP A 253 -17.59 -33.64 4.71
C ASP A 253 -18.77 -32.83 5.27
N ILE A 254 -18.51 -32.04 6.31
CA ILE A 254 -19.57 -31.20 6.89
C ILE A 254 -20.06 -30.18 5.86
N THR A 255 -21.31 -29.77 5.99
CA THR A 255 -21.86 -28.74 5.08
C THR A 255 -21.13 -27.40 5.25
N LEU A 256 -21.11 -26.58 4.20
CA LEU A 256 -20.58 -25.21 4.29
C LEU A 256 -21.25 -24.39 5.39
N THR A 257 -22.57 -24.54 5.57
CA THR A 257 -23.31 -23.87 6.64
C THR A 257 -22.79 -24.26 8.01
N ALA A 258 -22.62 -25.57 8.27
CA ALA A 258 -22.06 -26.05 9.54
C ALA A 258 -20.63 -25.51 9.75
N ALA A 259 -19.77 -25.59 8.73
CA ALA A 259 -18.40 -25.07 8.82
C ALA A 259 -18.34 -23.57 9.18
N ILE A 260 -19.26 -22.76 8.66
CA ILE A 260 -19.31 -21.32 8.96
C ILE A 260 -19.81 -21.06 10.40
N GLU A 261 -20.90 -21.72 10.80
CA GLU A 261 -21.54 -21.51 12.10
C GLU A 261 -20.73 -22.10 13.26
N ASP A 262 -20.09 -23.25 13.06
CA ASP A 262 -19.30 -23.96 14.08
C ASP A 262 -17.88 -23.40 14.22
N ARG A 263 -17.43 -22.61 13.24
CA ARG A 263 -16.07 -22.04 13.25
C ARG A 263 -15.88 -21.16 14.48
N ARG A 264 -14.77 -21.41 15.18
CA ARG A 264 -14.31 -20.63 16.33
C ARG A 264 -12.80 -20.47 16.32
N SER A 265 -12.29 -19.43 16.98
CA SER A 265 -10.85 -19.30 17.23
C SER A 265 -10.47 -20.11 18.45
N VAL A 266 -9.76 -21.21 18.25
CA VAL A 266 -9.30 -22.11 19.31
C VAL A 266 -7.90 -21.69 19.76
N ARG A 267 -7.72 -21.51 21.07
CA ARG A 267 -6.47 -21.02 21.67
C ARG A 267 -5.86 -21.98 22.69
N SER A 268 -6.53 -23.10 22.96
CA SER A 268 -6.07 -24.16 23.87
C SER A 268 -5.97 -25.46 23.08
N PHE A 269 -4.78 -26.06 23.08
CA PHE A 269 -4.45 -27.24 22.27
C PHE A 269 -4.02 -28.41 23.15
N ASP A 270 -4.27 -29.63 22.66
CA ASP A 270 -3.96 -30.87 23.37
C ASP A 270 -2.59 -31.42 22.95
N ASP A 271 -1.55 -31.06 23.68
CA ASP A 271 -0.19 -31.55 23.42
C ASP A 271 -0.02 -33.05 23.73
N ASP A 272 -0.91 -33.68 24.51
CA ASP A 272 -0.87 -35.12 24.74
C ASP A 272 -1.39 -35.91 23.52
N ASN A 273 -2.25 -35.28 22.72
CA ASN A 273 -2.77 -35.80 21.45
C ASN A 273 -2.54 -34.78 20.32
N PRO A 274 -1.27 -34.54 19.90
CA PRO A 274 -0.97 -33.46 18.96
C PRO A 274 -1.53 -33.75 17.57
N VAL A 275 -1.67 -32.69 16.76
CA VAL A 275 -2.03 -32.82 15.34
C VAL A 275 -1.09 -33.81 14.63
N SER A 276 -1.62 -34.66 13.75
CA SER A 276 -0.83 -35.64 13.01
C SER A 276 -0.33 -35.12 11.66
N LEU A 277 0.70 -35.76 11.09
CA LEU A 277 1.15 -35.53 9.72
C LEU A 277 -0.01 -35.65 8.72
N ASP A 278 -0.86 -36.65 8.86
CA ASP A 278 -2.02 -36.87 7.99
C ASP A 278 -3.03 -35.71 8.06
N GLN A 279 -3.27 -35.18 9.28
CA GLN A 279 -4.13 -34.02 9.46
C GLN A 279 -3.51 -32.74 8.86
N LEU A 280 -2.19 -32.54 9.02
CA LEU A 280 -1.51 -31.40 8.39
C LEU A 280 -1.51 -31.53 6.86
N ALA A 281 -1.29 -32.73 6.34
CA ALA A 281 -1.33 -33.04 4.91
C ALA A 281 -2.70 -32.74 4.31
N GLU A 282 -3.78 -33.25 4.92
CA GLU A 282 -5.14 -32.99 4.45
C GLU A 282 -5.49 -31.49 4.51
N LEU A 283 -5.14 -30.79 5.59
CA LEU A 283 -5.36 -29.35 5.73
C LEU A 283 -4.67 -28.56 4.61
N LEU A 284 -3.38 -28.85 4.34
CA LEU A 284 -2.62 -28.20 3.26
C LEU A 284 -3.17 -28.58 1.87
N TYR A 285 -3.56 -29.83 1.66
CA TYR A 285 -4.12 -30.28 0.39
C TYR A 285 -5.44 -29.57 0.06
N ARG A 286 -6.36 -29.51 1.04
CA ARG A 286 -7.68 -28.90 0.87
C ARG A 286 -7.59 -27.37 0.77
N SER A 287 -6.61 -26.75 1.42
CA SER A 287 -6.49 -25.30 1.52
C SER A 287 -5.67 -24.64 0.41
N SER A 288 -4.55 -25.25 -0.02
CA SER A 288 -3.49 -24.49 -0.69
C SER A 288 -2.72 -25.24 -1.78
N ARG A 289 -3.07 -26.49 -2.11
CA ARG A 289 -2.45 -27.22 -3.23
C ARG A 289 -2.60 -26.49 -4.56
N THR A 290 -1.68 -26.73 -5.48
CA THR A 290 -1.85 -26.34 -6.88
C THR A 290 -2.67 -27.40 -7.60
N ARG A 291 -3.77 -26.98 -8.24
CA ARG A 291 -4.69 -27.86 -8.98
C ARG A 291 -4.27 -28.05 -10.43
N SER A 292 -3.83 -26.96 -11.05
CA SER A 292 -3.33 -26.90 -12.41
C SER A 292 -2.51 -25.62 -12.59
N VAL A 293 -1.72 -25.56 -13.67
CA VAL A 293 -1.00 -24.36 -14.10
C VAL A 293 -1.30 -24.13 -15.57
N THR A 294 -1.68 -22.91 -15.93
CA THR A 294 -1.85 -22.48 -17.32
C THR A 294 -0.73 -21.52 -17.70
N THR A 295 -0.01 -21.83 -18.77
CA THR A 295 1.08 -20.98 -19.29
C THR A 295 0.56 -20.04 -20.36
N ILE A 296 0.89 -18.75 -20.24
CA ILE A 296 0.56 -17.69 -21.20
C ILE A 296 1.84 -17.05 -21.71
N GLY A 297 1.84 -16.68 -22.99
CA GLY A 297 3.02 -16.09 -23.64
C GLY A 297 4.21 -17.05 -23.66
N PRO A 298 4.07 -18.28 -24.18
CA PRO A 298 5.13 -19.30 -24.16
C PRO A 298 6.38 -18.90 -24.96
N GLN A 299 6.27 -17.85 -25.79
CA GLN A 299 7.37 -17.31 -26.58
C GLN A 299 8.27 -16.35 -25.78
N ARG A 300 7.89 -15.97 -24.55
CA ARG A 300 8.70 -15.12 -23.67
C ARG A 300 9.90 -15.92 -23.12
N ALA A 301 10.97 -15.21 -22.76
CA ALA A 301 12.12 -15.82 -22.09
C ALA A 301 11.70 -16.49 -20.77
N VAL A 302 10.83 -15.84 -20.00
CA VAL A 302 10.09 -16.45 -18.89
C VAL A 302 8.59 -16.33 -19.17
N PRO A 303 7.89 -17.45 -19.47
CA PRO A 303 6.45 -17.45 -19.65
C PRO A 303 5.70 -17.04 -18.38
N GLU A 304 4.53 -16.42 -18.55
CA GLU A 304 3.64 -16.15 -17.42
C GLU A 304 2.91 -17.45 -17.06
N GLU A 305 3.06 -17.90 -15.81
CA GLU A 305 2.37 -19.09 -15.29
C GLU A 305 1.24 -18.69 -14.34
N LEU A 306 0.02 -19.09 -14.68
CA LEU A 306 -1.20 -18.82 -13.90
C LEU A 306 -1.68 -20.12 -13.22
N PRO A 307 -1.27 -20.38 -11.96
CA PRO A 307 -1.77 -21.53 -11.21
C PRO A 307 -3.24 -21.37 -10.83
N SER A 308 -3.86 -22.48 -10.47
CA SER A 308 -5.19 -22.55 -9.88
C SER A 308 -5.10 -23.23 -8.52
N ARG A 309 -5.55 -22.58 -7.43
CA ARG A 309 -5.56 -23.16 -6.07
C ARG A 309 -6.98 -23.12 -5.46
N PRO A 310 -7.25 -23.81 -4.33
CA PRO A 310 -8.57 -23.87 -3.69
C PRO A 310 -9.15 -22.54 -3.17
N TYR A 311 -8.46 -21.42 -3.34
CA TYR A 311 -8.91 -20.08 -2.97
C TYR A 311 -8.67 -19.08 -4.11
N PRO A 312 -9.44 -17.98 -4.23
CA PRO A 312 -9.22 -16.99 -5.28
C PRO A 312 -7.96 -16.14 -5.04
N SER A 313 -7.29 -15.73 -6.12
CA SER A 313 -6.17 -14.78 -6.10
C SER A 313 -6.27 -13.83 -7.30
N GLY A 314 -6.05 -12.53 -7.07
CA GLY A 314 -6.04 -11.47 -8.07
C GLY A 314 -5.04 -11.77 -9.19
N GLY A 315 -5.52 -11.71 -10.44
CA GLY A 315 -4.71 -12.02 -11.62
C GLY A 315 -4.31 -13.49 -11.75
N SER A 316 -4.83 -14.38 -10.90
CA SER A 316 -4.41 -15.79 -10.82
C SER A 316 -2.89 -15.95 -10.62
N LEU A 317 -2.26 -14.99 -9.94
CA LEU A 317 -0.81 -14.98 -9.77
C LEU A 317 -0.38 -15.90 -8.62
N TYR A 318 -1.12 -15.95 -7.51
CA TYR A 318 -0.82 -16.77 -6.33
C TYR A 318 0.63 -16.58 -5.85
N GLU A 319 0.90 -15.40 -5.30
CA GLU A 319 2.18 -15.02 -4.72
C GLU A 319 2.44 -15.64 -3.34
N THR A 320 1.41 -16.22 -2.69
CA THR A 320 1.49 -16.73 -1.33
C THR A 320 2.08 -18.15 -1.27
N GLU A 321 3.15 -18.31 -0.49
CA GLU A 321 3.74 -19.56 -0.04
C GLU A 321 3.32 -19.85 1.42
N ILE A 322 3.41 -21.11 1.85
CA ILE A 322 3.09 -21.49 3.23
C ILE A 322 4.32 -22.13 3.87
N TYR A 323 4.73 -21.57 5.00
CA TYR A 323 5.75 -22.13 5.87
C TYR A 323 5.11 -22.66 7.14
N LEU A 324 5.69 -23.70 7.72
CA LEU A 324 5.21 -24.35 8.93
C LEU A 324 6.35 -24.38 9.94
N VAL A 325 6.22 -23.65 11.05
CA VAL A 325 7.02 -23.94 12.23
C VAL A 325 6.30 -25.04 13.01
N VAL A 326 6.86 -26.24 12.99
CA VAL A 326 6.35 -27.40 13.70
C VAL A 326 7.11 -27.50 15.02
N ARG A 327 6.42 -27.25 16.14
CA ARG A 327 6.93 -27.59 17.48
C ARG A 327 6.56 -29.02 17.82
N LEU A 328 5.31 -29.40 17.56
CA LEU A 328 4.76 -30.69 17.95
C LEU A 328 3.73 -31.17 16.93
N ALA A 329 4.02 -32.31 16.30
CA ALA A 329 3.08 -33.04 15.44
C ALA A 329 3.41 -34.54 15.46
N ALA A 330 2.40 -35.40 15.49
CA ALA A 330 2.62 -36.85 15.44
C ALA A 330 3.05 -37.27 14.03
N GLY A 331 4.21 -37.92 13.91
CA GLY A 331 4.76 -38.38 12.63
C GLY A 331 5.50 -37.32 11.81
N LEU A 332 5.80 -36.15 12.40
CA LEU A 332 6.59 -35.10 11.78
C LEU A 332 7.56 -34.49 12.78
N ASP A 333 8.86 -34.50 12.44
CA ASP A 333 9.89 -33.90 13.29
C ASP A 333 9.68 -32.39 13.45
N SER A 334 10.12 -31.85 14.59
CA SER A 334 10.10 -30.40 14.81
C SER A 334 11.05 -29.67 13.86
N GLY A 335 10.63 -28.53 13.33
CA GLY A 335 11.44 -27.72 12.43
C GLY A 335 10.64 -26.65 11.70
N LEU A 336 11.34 -25.87 10.88
CA LEU A 336 10.71 -24.99 9.90
C LEU A 336 10.65 -25.70 8.55
N TYR A 337 9.46 -25.75 7.96
CA TYR A 337 9.21 -26.38 6.67
C TYR A 337 8.57 -25.40 5.69
N HIS A 338 8.84 -25.57 4.40
CA HIS A 338 8.11 -24.95 3.30
C HIS A 338 7.19 -26.00 2.67
N TYR A 339 5.94 -25.63 2.43
CA TYR A 339 5.00 -26.48 1.72
C TYR A 339 5.09 -26.25 0.21
N ASP A 340 5.52 -27.29 -0.52
CA ASP A 340 5.44 -27.30 -1.97
C ASP A 340 4.05 -27.73 -2.43
N SER A 341 3.26 -26.75 -2.86
CA SER A 341 1.89 -26.96 -3.30
C SER A 341 1.73 -27.76 -4.60
N LEU A 342 2.78 -27.89 -5.43
CA LEU A 342 2.69 -28.61 -6.72
C LEU A 342 2.85 -30.11 -6.51
N ASP A 343 3.89 -30.50 -5.77
CA ASP A 343 4.15 -31.92 -5.51
C ASP A 343 3.37 -32.45 -4.31
N HIS A 344 2.89 -31.53 -3.45
CA HIS A 344 2.27 -31.83 -2.16
C HIS A 344 3.26 -32.49 -1.20
N VAL A 345 4.32 -31.76 -0.86
CA VAL A 345 5.39 -32.21 0.06
C VAL A 345 5.79 -31.08 1.01
N LEU A 346 6.38 -31.42 2.15
CA LEU A 346 7.10 -30.46 2.99
C LEU A 346 8.59 -30.55 2.71
N ARG A 347 9.27 -29.42 2.56
CA ARG A 347 10.73 -29.34 2.50
C ARG A 347 11.27 -28.64 3.73
N ARG A 348 12.23 -29.27 4.39
CA ARG A 348 12.87 -28.67 5.56
C ARG A 348 13.66 -27.44 5.16
N VAL A 349 13.45 -26.36 5.89
CA VAL A 349 14.09 -25.05 5.69
C VAL A 349 15.17 -24.84 6.75
N ALA A 350 14.82 -25.04 8.02
CA ALA A 350 15.72 -24.87 9.15
C ALA A 350 15.37 -25.84 10.29
N ASP A 351 16.36 -26.13 11.13
CA ASP A 351 16.17 -26.84 12.39
C ASP A 351 15.31 -26.05 13.38
N TYR A 352 14.61 -26.76 14.27
CA TYR A 352 13.76 -26.12 15.28
C TYR A 352 14.55 -25.31 16.31
N ASP A 353 15.79 -25.74 16.60
CA ASP A 353 16.71 -25.07 17.53
C ASP A 353 17.46 -23.88 16.90
N HIS A 354 17.22 -23.60 15.61
CA HIS A 354 17.75 -22.40 14.97
C HIS A 354 17.21 -21.15 15.68
N PRO A 355 18.05 -20.20 16.12
CA PRO A 355 17.61 -19.06 16.94
C PRO A 355 16.46 -18.26 16.31
N ALA A 356 16.53 -18.00 15.01
CA ALA A 356 15.46 -17.29 14.31
C ALA A 356 14.12 -18.05 14.26
N VAL A 357 14.12 -19.39 14.36
CA VAL A 357 12.87 -20.17 14.45
C VAL A 357 12.21 -19.99 15.82
N ALA A 358 13.02 -19.89 16.88
CA ALA A 358 12.55 -19.58 18.23
C ALA A 358 11.94 -18.16 18.30
N ASP A 359 12.61 -17.17 17.70
CA ASP A 359 12.11 -15.79 17.62
C ASP A 359 10.81 -15.72 16.80
N LEU A 360 10.69 -16.53 15.76
CA LEU A 360 9.51 -16.57 14.88
C LEU A 360 8.26 -17.14 15.58
N ILE A 361 8.42 -18.18 16.42
CA ILE A 361 7.30 -18.85 17.09
C ILE A 361 6.92 -18.21 18.44
N ALA A 362 7.86 -17.56 19.14
CA ALA A 362 7.64 -17.03 20.47
C ALA A 362 6.48 -16.02 20.57
N PRO A 363 6.31 -15.05 19.64
CA PRO A 363 5.22 -14.09 19.68
C PRO A 363 3.82 -14.75 19.62
N SER A 364 3.72 -15.94 19.03
CA SER A 364 2.44 -16.65 18.93
C SER A 364 1.86 -17.03 20.28
N ALA A 365 2.69 -17.24 21.31
CA ALA A 365 2.24 -17.61 22.65
C ALA A 365 1.33 -16.56 23.32
N VAL A 366 1.49 -15.27 22.97
CA VAL A 366 0.75 -14.14 23.58
C VAL A 366 -0.77 -14.25 23.41
N THR A 367 -1.22 -14.91 22.33
CA THR A 367 -2.64 -15.06 22.02
C THR A 367 -3.17 -16.47 22.30
N LEU A 368 -2.36 -17.34 22.90
CA LEU A 368 -2.73 -18.70 23.27
C LEU A 368 -2.99 -18.83 24.78
N ALA A 369 -3.80 -19.83 25.14
CA ALA A 369 -4.10 -20.12 26.53
C ALA A 369 -2.84 -20.50 27.29
N ASP A 370 -2.75 -20.04 28.55
CA ASP A 370 -1.64 -20.30 29.47
C ASP A 370 -0.25 -19.88 28.95
N GLY A 371 -0.19 -19.03 27.92
CA GLY A 371 1.08 -18.60 27.30
C GLY A 371 1.85 -19.74 26.64
N ARG A 372 1.18 -20.84 26.26
CA ARG A 372 1.84 -21.99 25.61
C ARG A 372 2.22 -21.64 24.18
N GLN A 373 3.29 -22.26 23.68
CA GLN A 373 3.64 -22.20 22.26
C GLN A 373 2.66 -23.04 21.41
N PRO A 374 2.41 -22.65 20.14
CA PRO A 374 1.55 -23.41 19.24
C PRO A 374 2.13 -24.80 18.94
N GLN A 375 1.28 -25.79 18.63
CA GLN A 375 1.74 -27.07 18.09
C GLN A 375 2.37 -26.86 16.71
N VAL A 376 1.65 -26.17 15.84
CA VAL A 376 2.12 -25.76 14.52
C VAL A 376 1.72 -24.30 14.26
N LEU A 377 2.66 -23.51 13.78
CA LEU A 377 2.44 -22.15 13.29
C LEU A 377 2.60 -22.14 11.76
N LEU A 378 1.53 -21.84 11.05
CA LEU A 378 1.54 -21.60 9.62
C LEU A 378 1.87 -20.12 9.36
N ILE A 379 2.77 -19.86 8.43
CA ILE A 379 3.20 -18.51 8.04
C ILE A 379 2.97 -18.37 6.54
N PRO A 380 1.86 -17.74 6.13
CA PRO A 380 1.72 -17.20 4.79
C PRO A 380 2.85 -16.19 4.51
N ALA A 381 3.63 -16.45 3.47
CA ALA A 381 4.68 -15.55 2.98
C ALA A 381 4.38 -15.15 1.55
N ALA A 382 4.64 -13.90 1.17
CA ALA A 382 4.38 -13.41 -0.18
C ALA A 382 5.68 -13.26 -0.97
N ARG A 383 5.79 -13.95 -2.10
CA ARG A 383 6.80 -13.65 -3.14
C ARG A 383 6.39 -12.38 -3.86
N VAL A 384 6.66 -11.23 -3.25
CA VAL A 384 6.06 -9.93 -3.61
C VAL A 384 6.25 -9.56 -5.08
N GLY A 385 7.40 -9.88 -5.66
CA GLY A 385 7.69 -9.63 -7.08
C GLY A 385 6.68 -10.29 -8.04
N ARG A 386 6.09 -11.42 -7.65
CA ARG A 386 5.14 -12.17 -8.49
C ARG A 386 3.85 -11.39 -8.76
N ILE A 387 3.38 -10.62 -7.78
CA ILE A 387 2.21 -9.74 -7.95
C ILE A 387 2.60 -8.31 -8.30
N MET A 388 3.69 -7.79 -7.73
CA MET A 388 4.15 -6.42 -7.95
C MET A 388 4.69 -6.21 -9.37
N TRP A 389 5.12 -7.25 -10.08
CA TRP A 389 5.47 -7.15 -11.51
C TRP A 389 4.26 -6.75 -12.37
N THR A 390 3.08 -7.30 -12.05
CA THR A 390 1.83 -7.02 -12.79
C THR A 390 1.13 -5.77 -12.27
N TYR A 391 1.10 -5.54 -10.95
CA TYR A 391 0.24 -4.54 -10.31
C TYR A 391 0.99 -3.33 -9.76
N GLU A 392 0.48 -2.11 -9.99
CA GLU A 392 0.97 -0.85 -9.38
C GLU A 392 0.00 -0.29 -8.33
N GLN A 393 0.56 0.49 -7.37
CA GLN A 393 -0.07 1.22 -6.25
C GLN A 393 -0.82 0.40 -5.20
N MET A 394 -1.44 -0.70 -5.61
CA MET A 394 -2.27 -1.55 -4.76
C MET A 394 -1.83 -3.01 -4.53
N PRO A 395 -0.66 -3.51 -5.00
CA PRO A 395 -0.35 -4.95 -4.91
C PRO A 395 -0.26 -5.44 -3.46
N TYR A 396 0.38 -4.69 -2.55
CA TYR A 396 0.50 -5.10 -1.16
C TYR A 396 -0.87 -5.14 -0.44
N ALA A 397 -1.77 -4.22 -0.75
CA ALA A 397 -3.15 -4.26 -0.24
C ALA A 397 -3.93 -5.47 -0.77
N VAL A 398 -3.60 -5.98 -1.96
CA VAL A 398 -4.16 -7.23 -2.48
C VAL A 398 -3.55 -8.45 -1.80
N ILE A 399 -2.25 -8.47 -1.55
CA ILE A 399 -1.60 -9.53 -0.77
C ILE A 399 -2.32 -9.70 0.58
N MET A 400 -2.58 -8.60 1.30
CA MET A 400 -3.31 -8.66 2.57
C MET A 400 -4.74 -9.24 2.43
N LYS A 401 -5.43 -8.95 1.31
CA LYS A 401 -6.75 -9.56 1.02
C LYS A 401 -6.62 -11.06 0.74
N HIS A 402 -5.58 -11.49 0.03
CA HIS A 402 -5.31 -12.91 -0.21
C HIS A 402 -4.98 -13.65 1.10
N VAL A 403 -4.23 -13.04 2.01
CA VAL A 403 -3.98 -13.60 3.35
C VAL A 403 -5.30 -13.78 4.10
N GLY A 404 -6.20 -12.80 4.06
CA GLY A 404 -7.54 -12.94 4.66
C GLY A 404 -8.38 -14.05 4.03
N VAL A 405 -8.35 -14.18 2.70
CA VAL A 405 -9.01 -15.26 1.96
C VAL A 405 -8.47 -16.63 2.40
N LEU A 406 -7.14 -16.81 2.39
CA LEU A 406 -6.49 -18.06 2.82
C LEU A 406 -6.79 -18.36 4.29
N THR A 407 -6.76 -17.34 5.15
CA THR A 407 -7.07 -17.47 6.59
C THR A 407 -8.47 -18.02 6.82
N GLN A 408 -9.48 -17.49 6.11
CA GLN A 408 -10.84 -18.02 6.22
C GLN A 408 -10.94 -19.45 5.66
N THR A 409 -10.26 -19.75 4.55
CA THR A 409 -10.17 -21.12 4.01
C THR A 409 -9.59 -22.09 5.03
N LEU A 410 -8.48 -21.72 5.70
CA LEU A 410 -7.86 -22.51 6.77
C LEU A 410 -8.81 -22.71 7.96
N TYR A 411 -9.52 -21.67 8.39
CA TYR A 411 -10.51 -21.77 9.46
C TYR A 411 -11.62 -22.78 9.17
N LEU A 412 -12.22 -22.72 7.99
CA LEU A 412 -13.33 -23.59 7.61
C LEU A 412 -12.87 -25.05 7.48
N ILE A 413 -11.71 -25.28 6.86
CA ILE A 413 -11.16 -26.62 6.71
C ILE A 413 -10.75 -27.19 8.07
N ALA A 414 -10.05 -26.42 8.92
CA ALA A 414 -9.71 -26.84 10.28
C ALA A 414 -10.96 -27.21 11.08
N THR A 415 -12.02 -26.40 11.00
CA THR A 415 -13.32 -26.67 11.65
C THR A 415 -13.91 -28.00 11.17
N SER A 416 -13.92 -28.24 9.85
CA SER A 416 -14.43 -29.51 9.29
C SER A 416 -13.65 -30.75 9.72
N MET A 417 -12.36 -30.58 10.01
CA MET A 417 -11.46 -31.65 10.45
C MET A 417 -11.47 -31.84 11.98
N GLY A 418 -12.26 -31.05 12.71
CA GLY A 418 -12.23 -31.04 14.18
C GLY A 418 -10.93 -30.47 14.77
N LEU A 419 -10.15 -29.73 13.97
CA LEU A 419 -8.93 -29.06 14.41
C LEU A 419 -9.24 -27.66 14.96
N GLY A 420 -8.37 -27.20 15.85
CA GLY A 420 -8.36 -25.82 16.31
C GLY A 420 -7.53 -24.94 15.39
N GLY A 421 -8.04 -23.74 15.10
CA GLY A 421 -7.30 -22.72 14.37
C GLY A 421 -7.40 -21.36 15.03
N VAL A 422 -6.35 -20.55 14.94
CA VAL A 422 -6.42 -19.12 15.30
C VAL A 422 -5.45 -18.29 14.45
N ALA A 423 -6.02 -17.35 13.70
CA ALA A 423 -5.27 -16.32 12.99
C ALA A 423 -4.65 -15.31 13.96
N GLN A 424 -3.44 -14.88 13.64
CA GLN A 424 -2.69 -13.89 14.40
C GLN A 424 -2.44 -12.66 13.52
N GLY A 425 -2.47 -11.47 14.14
CA GLY A 425 -2.39 -10.20 13.43
C GLY A 425 -0.98 -9.71 13.15
N TYR A 426 0.04 -10.52 13.44
CA TYR A 426 1.45 -10.13 13.39
C TYR A 426 2.35 -11.33 13.09
N VAL A 427 3.49 -11.08 12.48
CA VAL A 427 4.58 -12.03 12.24
C VAL A 427 5.89 -11.27 12.36
N ASP A 428 6.91 -11.90 12.93
CA ASP A 428 8.24 -11.32 12.96
C ASP A 428 8.91 -11.53 11.59
N THR A 429 8.89 -10.48 10.75
CA THR A 429 9.40 -10.55 9.38
C THR A 429 10.91 -10.65 9.33
N GLN A 430 11.62 -10.11 10.33
CA GLN A 430 13.07 -10.23 10.44
C GLN A 430 13.47 -11.66 10.83
N ALA A 431 12.79 -12.25 11.81
CA ALA A 431 13.01 -13.64 12.18
C ALA A 431 12.65 -14.60 11.03
N PHE A 432 11.57 -14.31 10.29
CA PHE A 432 11.22 -15.07 9.09
C PHE A 432 12.33 -15.02 8.02
N ALA A 433 12.84 -13.83 7.69
CA ALA A 433 13.94 -13.67 6.74
C ALA A 433 15.19 -14.41 7.21
N ALA A 434 15.56 -14.26 8.49
CA ALA A 434 16.73 -14.93 9.07
C ALA A 434 16.59 -16.46 9.11
N ALA A 435 15.40 -17.00 9.40
CA ALA A 435 15.15 -18.44 9.45
C ALA A 435 15.09 -19.09 8.06
N THR A 436 14.62 -18.35 7.05
CA THR A 436 14.49 -18.86 5.67
C THR A 436 15.71 -18.57 4.80
N GLY A 437 16.54 -17.60 5.18
CA GLY A 437 17.62 -17.08 4.34
C GLY A 437 17.11 -16.23 3.15
N ASN A 438 15.82 -15.91 3.11
CA ASN A 438 15.24 -15.08 2.05
C ASN A 438 15.51 -13.59 2.31
N ASP A 439 15.69 -12.83 1.23
CA ASP A 439 15.60 -11.36 1.27
C ASP A 439 14.14 -10.95 1.47
N GLU A 440 13.86 -10.12 2.48
CA GLU A 440 12.51 -9.61 2.80
C GLU A 440 11.88 -8.83 1.63
N LEU A 441 12.69 -8.22 0.76
CA LEU A 441 12.19 -7.55 -0.44
C LEU A 441 11.78 -8.52 -1.56
N VAL A 442 12.19 -9.78 -1.48
CA VAL A 442 11.84 -10.84 -2.45
C VAL A 442 10.68 -11.68 -1.93
N GLU A 443 10.75 -12.11 -0.68
CA GLU A 443 9.74 -12.93 -0.01
C GLU A 443 9.64 -12.58 1.48
N CYS A 444 8.48 -12.10 1.93
CA CYS A 444 8.26 -11.68 3.31
C CYS A 444 7.07 -12.38 3.95
N GLY A 445 7.15 -12.59 5.28
CA GLY A 445 6.02 -13.07 6.07
C GLY A 445 4.90 -12.03 6.08
N VAL A 446 3.67 -12.43 5.76
CA VAL A 446 2.52 -11.52 5.59
C VAL A 446 1.31 -11.92 6.44
N GLY A 447 1.44 -12.97 7.23
CA GLY A 447 0.42 -13.40 8.17
C GLY A 447 0.90 -14.58 9.01
N SER A 448 0.05 -15.00 9.94
CA SER A 448 0.32 -16.11 10.84
C SER A 448 -0.99 -16.79 11.24
N PHE A 449 -0.98 -18.11 11.28
CA PHE A 449 -2.13 -18.93 11.63
C PHE A 449 -1.68 -20.14 12.44
N VAL A 450 -2.13 -20.24 13.67
CA VAL A 450 -1.87 -21.40 14.53
C VAL A 450 -2.86 -22.51 14.20
N VAL A 451 -2.38 -23.75 14.16
CA VAL A 451 -3.20 -24.96 14.07
C VAL A 451 -2.75 -25.99 15.11
N GLY A 452 -3.71 -26.75 15.63
CA GLY A 452 -3.44 -27.86 16.54
C GLY A 452 -4.70 -28.65 16.88
N SER A 453 -4.53 -29.74 17.63
CA SER A 453 -5.63 -30.54 18.16
C SER A 453 -6.38 -29.81 19.27
N VAL A 454 -7.71 -29.91 19.29
CA VAL A 454 -8.55 -29.24 20.30
C VAL A 454 -8.52 -30.04 21.62
N ARG A 455 -8.30 -29.37 22.77
CA ARG A 455 -8.57 -29.99 24.08
C ARG A 455 -10.06 -30.30 24.24
N ALA A 456 -10.36 -31.52 24.65
CA ALA A 456 -11.72 -31.97 24.98
C ALA A 456 -12.39 -31.10 26.05
#